data_AF-A0A925PIM7-F1
#
_entry.id   AF-A0A925PIM7-F1
#
_cell.length_a   1.000
_cell.length_b   1.000
_cell.length_c   1.000
_cell.angle_alpha   90.00
_cell.angle_beta   90.00
_cell.angle_gamma   90.00
#
_symmetry.space_group_name_H-M   'P 1'
#
loop_
_entity.id
_entity.type
_entity.pdbx_description
1 polymer ?
#
loop_
_entity_poly.entity_id
_entity_poly.type
_entity_poly.pdbx_seq_one_letter_code
_entity_poly.pdbx_strand_id
1 'polypeptide(L)'
;IIDELKEYTIEHFQAEEEYMKSIGYKRFLSQKAAHNEFLEKMNSIDVEKIDNGHNEYLIGILDFVCDWLAQHIIKEDKLIAAK
;
A
#
# COMPACT_ATOMS: atom_id res chain seq x y z
N ILE A 1 -1.45 14.40 6.64
CA ILE A 1 -0.61 13.82 5.56
C ILE A 1 -0.36 12.32 5.74
N ILE A 2 0.36 11.83 6.76
CA ILE A 2 0.60 10.37 6.88
C ILE A 2 -0.70 9.59 7.09
N ASP A 3 -1.61 10.11 7.91
CA ASP A 3 -2.93 9.50 8.11
C ASP A 3 -3.77 9.52 6.82
N GLU A 4 -3.80 10.65 6.09
CA GLU A 4 -4.48 10.76 4.79
C GLU A 4 -3.92 9.76 3.76
N LEU A 5 -2.60 9.60 3.70
CA LEU A 5 -1.94 8.62 2.83
C LEU A 5 -2.38 7.19 3.17
N LYS A 6 -2.47 6.88 4.46
CA LYS A 6 -2.91 5.57 4.95
C LYS A 6 -4.38 5.32 4.62
N GLU A 7 -5.26 6.28 4.87
CA GLU A 7 -6.68 6.19 4.52
C GLU A 7 -6.87 5.97 3.02
N TYR A 8 -6.19 6.76 2.19
CA TYR A 8 -6.26 6.62 0.74
C TYR A 8 -5.75 5.25 0.26
N THR A 9 -4.68 4.73 0.87
CA THR A 9 -4.15 3.40 0.53
C THR A 9 -5.16 2.29 0.87
N ILE A 10 -5.87 2.41 2.00
CA ILE A 10 -6.93 1.46 2.39
C ILE A 10 -8.06 1.49 1.36
N GLU A 11 -8.54 2.67 0.98
CA GLU A 11 -9.60 2.82 -0.02
C GLU A 11 -9.19 2.24 -1.38
N HIS A 12 -7.97 2.52 -1.82
CA HIS A 12 -7.41 1.99 -3.06
C HIS A 12 -7.39 0.45 -3.07
N PHE A 13 -6.81 -0.18 -2.04
CA PHE A 13 -6.77 -1.64 -1.93
C PHE A 13 -8.16 -2.26 -1.86
N GLN A 14 -9.10 -1.63 -1.15
CA GLN A 14 -10.48 -2.10 -1.09
C GLN A 14 -11.13 -2.12 -2.48
N ALA A 15 -10.99 -1.03 -3.25
CA ALA A 15 -11.53 -0.95 -4.60
C ALA A 15 -10.94 -2.04 -5.53
N GLU A 16 -9.63 -2.27 -5.47
CA GLU A 16 -8.99 -3.33 -6.25
C GLU A 16 -9.43 -4.72 -5.83
N GLU A 17 -9.52 -4.98 -4.52
CA GLU A 17 -9.97 -6.26 -3.99
C GLU A 17 -11.42 -6.57 -4.35
N GLU A 18 -12.31 -5.58 -4.29
CA GLU A 18 -13.69 -5.71 -4.74
C GLU A 18 -13.75 -6.02 -6.23
N TYR A 19 -12.99 -5.30 -7.04
CA TYR A 19 -12.91 -5.55 -8.48
C TYR A 19 -12.36 -6.94 -8.78
N MET A 20 -11.23 -7.32 -8.18
CA MET A 20 -10.62 -8.64 -8.30
C MET A 20 -11.58 -9.77 -7.95
N LYS A 21 -12.35 -9.63 -6.86
CA LYS A 21 -13.39 -10.59 -6.47
C LYS A 21 -14.48 -10.67 -7.53
N SER A 22 -14.97 -9.52 -8.02
CA SER A 22 -16.06 -9.46 -9.01
C SER A 22 -15.71 -10.18 -10.31
N ILE A 23 -14.45 -10.12 -10.74
CA ILE A 23 -13.98 -10.80 -11.95
C ILE A 23 -13.46 -12.21 -11.68
N GLY A 24 -13.36 -12.65 -10.42
CA GLY A 24 -12.78 -13.95 -10.02
C GLY A 24 -11.28 -14.04 -10.30
N TYR A 25 -10.48 -13.05 -9.89
CA TYR A 25 -9.04 -13.00 -10.15
C TYR A 25 -8.29 -14.15 -9.47
N LYS A 26 -7.59 -14.96 -10.27
CA LYS A 26 -6.92 -16.19 -9.79
C LYS A 26 -5.86 -15.92 -8.72
N ARG A 27 -5.24 -14.73 -8.76
CA ARG A 27 -4.17 -14.31 -7.81
C ARG A 27 -4.68 -13.38 -6.71
N PHE A 28 -5.99 -13.30 -6.50
CA PHE A 28 -6.61 -12.44 -5.48
C PHE A 28 -5.99 -12.62 -4.09
N LEU A 29 -5.84 -13.87 -3.63
CA LEU A 29 -5.31 -14.13 -2.28
C LEU A 29 -3.87 -13.66 -2.10
N SER A 30 -3.01 -13.81 -3.12
CA SER A 30 -1.63 -13.32 -3.04
C SER A 30 -1.55 -11.80 -3.04
N GLN A 31 -2.42 -11.12 -3.80
CA GLN A 31 -2.42 -9.66 -3.87
C GLN A 31 -2.96 -9.05 -2.56
N LYS A 32 -4.05 -9.61 -2.03
CA LYS A 32 -4.57 -9.26 -0.70
C LYS A 32 -3.56 -9.47 0.42
N ALA A 33 -2.74 -10.52 0.34
CA ALA A 33 -1.68 -10.75 1.32
C ALA A 33 -0.61 -9.63 1.27
N ALA A 34 -0.20 -9.21 0.07
CA ALA A 34 0.71 -8.08 -0.09
C ALA A 34 0.11 -6.77 0.43
N HIS A 35 -1.18 -6.51 0.16
CA HIS A 35 -1.89 -5.34 0.70
C HIS A 35 -1.87 -5.32 2.24
N ASN A 36 -2.18 -6.45 2.86
CA ASN A 36 -2.18 -6.57 4.32
C ASN A 36 -0.78 -6.31 4.91
N GLU A 37 0.28 -6.87 4.30
CA GLU A 37 1.66 -6.65 4.75
C GLU A 37 2.06 -5.17 4.66
N PHE A 38 1.65 -4.48 3.59
CA PHE A 38 1.86 -3.05 3.46
C PHE A 38 1.13 -2.26 4.54
N LEU A 39 -0.14 -2.58 4.80
CA LEU A 39 -0.93 -1.91 5.84
C LEU A 39 -0.37 -2.15 7.24
N GLU A 40 0.10 -3.37 7.55
CA GLU A 40 0.80 -3.67 8.80
C GLU A 40 2.06 -2.81 8.96
N LYS A 41 2.84 -2.65 7.89
CA LYS A 41 4.02 -1.77 7.89
C LYS A 41 3.63 -0.32 8.13
N MET A 42 2.59 0.18 7.47
CA MET A 42 2.07 1.54 7.69
C MET A 42 1.55 1.74 9.12
N ASN A 43 0.89 0.74 9.70
CA ASN A 43 0.43 0.78 11.10
C ASN A 43 1.59 0.80 12.11
N SER A 44 2.78 0.31 11.72
CA SER A 44 3.97 0.31 12.57
C SER A 44 4.76 1.63 12.58
N ILE A 45 4.34 2.62 11.79
CA ILE A 45 4.98 3.93 11.73
C ILE A 45 4.78 4.68 13.05
N ASP A 46 5.90 5.14 13.61
CA ASP A 46 5.94 5.90 14.85
C ASP A 46 5.87 7.40 14.55
N VAL A 47 4.66 7.96 14.62
CA VAL A 47 4.41 9.37 14.31
C VAL A 47 5.12 10.34 15.28
N GLU A 48 5.41 9.91 16.51
CA GLU A 48 6.14 10.75 17.47
C GLU A 48 7.57 11.01 17.02
N LYS A 49 8.19 10.08 16.28
CA LYS A 49 9.52 10.32 15.69
C LYS A 49 9.48 11.39 14.59
N ILE A 50 8.36 11.54 13.89
CA ILE A 50 8.20 12.52 12.81
C ILE A 50 8.09 13.93 13.40
N ASP A 51 7.26 14.10 14.44
CA ASP A 51 7.00 15.40 15.08
C ASP A 51 8.22 15.99 15.79
N ASN A 52 9.19 15.15 16.20
CA ASN A 52 10.43 15.58 16.83
C ASN A 52 11.51 16.10 15.85
N GLY A 53 11.17 16.30 14.56
CA GLY A 53 12.07 16.89 13.57
C GLY A 53 13.08 15.91 12.96
N HIS A 54 12.84 14.60 13.08
CA HIS A 54 13.70 13.58 12.47
C HIS A 54 13.37 13.40 10.98
N ASN A 55 13.79 14.38 10.16
CA ASN A 55 13.51 14.41 8.72
C ASN A 55 13.97 13.14 7.98
N GLU A 56 15.05 12.49 8.42
CA GLU A 56 15.53 11.23 7.83
C GLU A 56 14.53 10.07 8.01
N TYR A 57 13.83 10.02 9.14
CA TYR A 57 12.81 9.01 9.40
C TYR A 57 11.60 9.20 8.49
N LEU A 58 11.17 10.46 8.31
CA LEU A 58 10.09 10.81 7.39
C LEU A 58 10.46 10.48 5.94
N ILE A 59 11.67 10.83 5.50
CA ILE A 59 12.17 10.50 4.16
C ILE A 59 12.19 8.99 3.95
N GLY A 60 12.67 8.21 4.92
CA GLY A 60 12.68 6.75 4.82
C GLY A 60 11.29 6.13 4.71
N ILE A 61 10.28 6.73 5.35
CA ILE A 61 8.87 6.30 5.19
C ILE A 61 8.39 6.63 3.77
N LEU A 62 8.65 7.84 3.28
CA LEU A 62 8.21 8.26 1.95
C LEU A 62 8.86 7.40 0.87
N ASP A 63 10.17 7.14 0.97
CA ASP A 63 10.89 6.26 0.05
C ASP A 63 10.29 4.86 0.05
N PHE A 64 10.03 4.29 1.23
CA PHE A 64 9.39 2.99 1.35
C PHE A 64 8.01 2.96 0.67
N VAL A 65 7.15 3.95 0.95
CA VAL A 65 5.80 3.99 0.39
C VAL A 65 5.83 4.15 -1.13
N CYS A 66 6.64 5.09 -1.63
CA CYS A 66 6.76 5.33 -3.06
C CYS A 66 7.31 4.11 -3.80
N ASP A 67 8.37 3.48 -3.30
CA ASP A 67 8.96 2.30 -3.93
C ASP A 67 8.03 1.10 -3.90
N TRP A 68 7.37 0.85 -2.76
CA TRP A 68 6.44 -0.28 -2.65
C TRP A 68 5.26 -0.11 -3.59
N LEU A 69 4.60 1.06 -3.58
CA LEU A 69 3.46 1.33 -4.45
C LEU A 69 3.85 1.25 -5.93
N ALA A 70 4.95 1.88 -6.34
CA ALA A 70 5.39 1.85 -7.73
C ALA A 70 5.67 0.41 -8.20
N GLN A 71 6.34 -0.40 -7.38
CA GLN A 71 6.61 -1.79 -7.72
C GLN A 71 5.35 -2.64 -7.73
N HIS A 72 4.41 -2.43 -6.79
CA HIS A 72 3.15 -3.13 -6.72
C HIS A 72 2.30 -2.87 -7.98
N ILE A 73 2.13 -1.59 -8.34
CA ILE A 73 1.37 -1.19 -9.53
C ILE A 73 1.94 -1.81 -10.81
N ILE A 74 3.27 -1.76 -10.97
CA ILE A 74 3.92 -2.24 -12.19
C ILE A 74 3.87 -3.76 -12.30
N LYS A 75 4.06 -4.48 -11.19
CA LYS A 75 4.25 -5.94 -11.19
C LYS A 75 2.97 -6.71 -10.93
N GLU A 76 2.05 -6.17 -10.14
CA GLU A 76 0.84 -6.86 -9.67
C GLU A 76 -0.43 -6.24 -10.29
N ASP A 77 -0.67 -4.94 -10.12
CA ASP A 77 -1.96 -4.33 -10.51
C ASP A 77 -2.19 -4.37 -12.02
N LYS A 78 -1.12 -4.17 -12.81
CA LYS A 78 -1.17 -4.36 -14.27
C LYS A 78 -1.62 -5.77 -14.69
N LEU A 79 -1.38 -6.79 -13.87
CA LEU A 79 -1.80 -8.16 -14.15
C LEU A 79 -3.29 -8.38 -13.85
N ILE A 80 -3.94 -7.49 -13.10
CA ILE A 80 -5.40 -7.49 -12.95
C ILE A 80 -6.04 -7.07 -14.29
N ALA A 81 -5.49 -6.05 -14.94
CA ALA A 81 -6.01 -5.53 -16.22
C ALA A 81 -5.67 -6.44 -17.42
N ALA A 82 -4.57 -7.19 -17.36
CA ALA A 82 -4.16 -8.13 -18.41
C ALA A 82 -4.89 -9.49 -18.35
N LYS A 83 -5.96 -9.58 -17.56
CA LYS A 83 -6.69 -10.80 -17.26
C LYS A 83 -7.67 -11.21 -18.35
#